data_AF-A0A938X7J9-F1
#
_entry.id   AF-A0A938X7J9-F1
#
_cell.length_a   1.000
_cell.length_b   1.000
_cell.length_c   1.000
_cell.angle_alpha   90.00
_cell.angle_beta   90.00
_cell.angle_gamma   90.00
#
_symmetry.space_group_name_H-M   'P 1'
#
loop_
_entity.id
_entity.type
_entity.pdbx_description
1 polymer ?
#
loop_
_entity_poly.entity_id
_entity_poly.type
_entity_poly.pdbx_seq_one_letter_code
_entity_poly.pdbx_strand_id
1 'polypeptide(L)'
;MKKIGMILMILLLCTAFSGCSEIGKLVRDVNNPDNPLSGKNTDERIIMCLEEEYPEHDFVIVESYNKENDSGKFQDENGIEFTVHGLVYDNTYHFGCRNDYLKVLLESQDYLKEVSDIAEEYGFSVDYSEETIGIEGNENEDNSDSIDRIFEMVQKILNSVDTPQIMYPKEAGSFSTGKINYYSIPCWGQLTCLYHIQGHAAVMTFRFGDENINEETIRKNITDALKQVESNIENDKSDE
;
A
#
# COMPACT_ATOMS: atom_id res chain seq x y z
N MET A 1 -15.16 -18.07 -62.36
CA MET A 1 -14.80 -16.75 -61.77
C MET A 1 -15.89 -16.14 -60.88
N LYS A 2 -17.19 -16.16 -61.25
CA LYS A 2 -18.27 -15.58 -60.41
C LYS A 2 -18.46 -16.20 -59.01
N LYS A 3 -18.23 -17.52 -58.84
CA LYS A 3 -18.43 -18.20 -57.54
C LYS A 3 -17.31 -17.96 -56.51
N ILE A 4 -16.08 -17.68 -56.95
CA ILE A 4 -14.94 -17.44 -56.05
C ILE A 4 -15.00 -16.00 -55.51
N GLY A 5 -15.36 -15.02 -56.36
CA GLY A 5 -15.54 -13.63 -55.93
C GLY A 5 -16.66 -13.45 -54.90
N MET A 6 -17.75 -14.22 -55.03
CA MET A 6 -18.86 -14.18 -54.08
C MET A 6 -18.49 -14.77 -52.70
N ILE A 7 -17.65 -15.81 -52.66
CA ILE A 7 -17.16 -16.39 -51.40
C ILE A 7 -16.18 -15.43 -50.70
N LEU A 8 -15.30 -14.76 -51.46
CA LEU A 8 -14.37 -13.76 -50.90
C LEU A 8 -15.12 -12.55 -50.33
N MET A 9 -16.17 -12.10 -51.01
CA MET A 9 -17.00 -10.96 -50.57
C MET A 9 -17.84 -11.31 -49.33
N ILE A 10 -18.33 -12.55 -49.22
CA ILE A 10 -19.04 -13.04 -48.02
C ILE A 10 -18.08 -13.17 -46.84
N LEU A 11 -16.85 -13.67 -47.02
CA LEU A 11 -15.84 -13.71 -45.94
C LEU A 11 -15.46 -12.30 -45.44
N LEU A 12 -15.30 -11.33 -46.36
CA LEU A 12 -15.04 -9.93 -45.99
C LEU A 12 -16.22 -9.30 -45.22
N LEU A 13 -17.46 -9.58 -45.61
CA LEU A 13 -18.65 -9.16 -44.87
C LEU A 13 -18.79 -9.84 -43.50
N CYS A 14 -18.36 -11.10 -43.35
CA CYS A 14 -18.35 -11.80 -42.05
C CYS A 14 -17.35 -11.20 -41.06
N THR A 15 -16.24 -10.60 -41.52
CA THR A 15 -15.31 -9.86 -40.64
C THR A 15 -15.83 -8.46 -40.26
N ALA A 16 -16.74 -7.89 -41.04
CA ALA A 16 -17.35 -6.58 -40.75
C ALA A 16 -18.60 -6.69 -39.84
N PHE A 17 -19.30 -7.84 -39.82
CA PHE A 17 -20.53 -8.06 -39.04
C PHE A 17 -20.36 -8.95 -37.79
N SER A 18 -19.18 -9.53 -37.56
CA SER A 18 -18.87 -10.16 -36.27
C SER A 18 -18.31 -9.11 -35.31
N GLY A 19 -19.20 -8.27 -34.78
CA GLY A 19 -18.91 -7.34 -33.67
C GLY A 19 -18.54 -8.03 -32.34
N CYS A 20 -18.02 -9.26 -32.39
CA CYS A 20 -17.51 -10.09 -31.31
C CYS A 20 -16.14 -10.68 -31.71
N SER A 21 -15.26 -9.88 -32.30
CA SER A 21 -13.84 -10.22 -32.34
C SER A 21 -13.21 -9.81 -31.01
N GLU A 22 -12.27 -10.60 -30.47
CA GLU A 22 -11.49 -10.17 -29.31
C GLU A 22 -10.78 -8.83 -29.56
N ILE A 23 -10.52 -8.50 -30.83
CA ILE A 23 -10.02 -7.21 -31.28
C ILE A 23 -11.02 -6.08 -30.95
N GLY A 24 -12.33 -6.29 -31.12
CA GLY A 24 -13.37 -5.33 -30.73
C GLY A 24 -13.50 -5.14 -29.20
N LYS A 25 -13.20 -6.19 -28.41
CA LYS A 25 -13.04 -6.06 -26.95
C LYS A 25 -11.77 -5.30 -26.59
N LEU A 26 -10.62 -5.66 -27.16
CA LEU A 26 -9.34 -4.94 -27.01
C LEU A 26 -9.45 -3.45 -27.36
N VAL A 27 -10.09 -3.11 -28.48
CA VAL A 27 -10.28 -1.71 -28.91
C VAL A 27 -11.24 -0.95 -28.00
N ARG A 28 -12.25 -1.62 -27.42
CA ARG A 28 -13.13 -1.04 -26.39
C ARG A 28 -12.42 -0.89 -25.06
N ASP A 29 -11.59 -1.86 -24.66
CA ASP A 29 -10.83 -1.85 -23.41
C ASP A 29 -9.71 -0.80 -23.43
N VAL A 30 -9.19 -0.44 -24.60
CA VAL A 30 -8.21 0.64 -24.83
C VAL A 30 -8.85 2.04 -24.91
N ASN A 31 -10.15 2.12 -25.18
CA ASN A 31 -10.90 3.39 -25.24
C ASN A 31 -12.21 3.29 -24.44
N ASN A 32 -12.12 2.79 -23.21
CA ASN A 32 -13.27 2.73 -22.32
C ASN A 32 -13.31 4.04 -21.50
N PRO A 33 -14.23 4.97 -21.80
CA PRO A 33 -14.29 6.26 -21.10
C PRO A 33 -14.64 6.11 -19.61
N ASP A 34 -15.23 4.97 -19.21
CA ASP A 34 -15.57 4.67 -17.83
C ASP A 34 -14.38 4.05 -17.06
N ASN A 35 -13.26 3.78 -17.73
CA ASN A 35 -12.05 3.22 -17.13
C ASN A 35 -10.89 4.22 -17.18
N PRO A 36 -10.53 4.86 -16.06
CA PRO A 36 -9.45 5.83 -16.01
C PRO A 36 -8.07 5.25 -16.37
N LEU A 37 -7.87 3.93 -16.31
CA LEU A 37 -6.62 3.26 -16.72
C LEU A 37 -6.55 2.96 -18.23
N SER A 38 -7.67 3.11 -18.94
CA SER A 38 -7.79 2.79 -20.36
C SER A 38 -6.90 3.71 -21.20
N GLY A 39 -6.11 3.13 -22.11
CA GLY A 39 -5.21 3.89 -23.00
C GLY A 39 -3.94 4.43 -22.35
N LYS A 40 -3.80 4.36 -21.01
CA LYS A 40 -2.63 4.84 -20.29
C LYS A 40 -1.50 3.83 -20.27
N ASN A 41 -0.27 4.30 -20.45
CA ASN A 41 0.94 3.52 -20.29
C ASN A 41 1.30 3.32 -18.80
N THR A 42 2.34 2.53 -18.51
CA THR A 42 2.74 2.20 -17.13
C THR A 42 3.09 3.44 -16.31
N ASP A 43 3.87 4.38 -16.85
CA ASP A 43 4.27 5.59 -16.13
C ASP A 43 3.05 6.47 -15.81
N GLU A 44 2.14 6.66 -16.78
CA GLU A 44 0.91 7.42 -16.56
C GLU A 44 0.04 6.82 -15.46
N ARG A 45 -0.01 5.48 -15.37
CA ARG A 45 -0.75 4.77 -14.32
C ARG A 45 -0.06 4.88 -12.96
N ILE A 46 1.27 4.88 -12.93
CA ILE A 46 2.04 5.13 -11.70
C ILE A 46 1.77 6.53 -11.17
N ILE A 47 1.84 7.55 -12.02
CA ILE A 47 1.54 8.93 -11.63
C ILE A 47 0.14 9.04 -11.02
N MET A 48 -0.87 8.42 -11.65
CA MET A 48 -2.21 8.37 -11.06
C MET A 48 -2.26 7.72 -9.67
N CYS A 49 -1.50 6.64 -9.46
CA CYS A 49 -1.43 6.00 -8.14
C CYS A 49 -0.74 6.85 -7.09
N LEU A 50 0.26 7.65 -7.49
CA LEU A 50 0.98 8.56 -6.60
C LEU A 50 0.12 9.77 -6.24
N GLU A 51 -0.57 10.38 -7.21
CA GLU A 51 -1.48 11.51 -6.98
C GLU A 51 -2.72 11.11 -6.16
N GLU A 52 -3.17 9.86 -6.26
CA GLU A 52 -4.24 9.34 -5.39
C GLU A 52 -3.75 9.14 -3.94
N GLU A 53 -2.51 8.67 -3.76
CA GLU A 53 -1.91 8.47 -2.44
C GLU A 53 -1.51 9.79 -1.77
N TYR A 54 -0.99 10.74 -2.54
CA TYR A 54 -0.49 12.04 -2.09
C TYR A 54 -1.21 13.19 -2.84
N PRO A 55 -2.47 13.50 -2.48
CA PRO A 55 -3.31 14.42 -3.24
C PRO A 55 -2.84 15.89 -3.22
N GLU A 56 -1.86 16.21 -2.38
CA GLU A 56 -1.27 17.55 -2.26
C GLU A 56 -0.01 17.73 -3.12
N HIS A 57 0.45 16.68 -3.82
CA HIS A 57 1.70 16.67 -4.57
C HIS A 57 1.49 16.36 -6.05
N ASP A 58 2.33 16.95 -6.90
CA ASP A 58 2.40 16.67 -8.33
C ASP A 58 3.69 15.89 -8.62
N PHE A 59 3.63 14.90 -9.51
CA PHE A 59 4.77 14.04 -9.80
C PHE A 59 5.18 14.09 -11.27
N VAL A 60 6.48 13.97 -11.52
CA VAL A 60 7.05 13.85 -12.86
C VAL A 60 7.93 12.61 -12.98
N ILE A 61 8.08 12.13 -14.21
CA ILE A 61 8.91 10.97 -14.54
C ILE A 61 10.34 11.45 -14.79
N VAL A 62 11.29 10.93 -14.02
CA VAL A 62 12.74 11.14 -14.22
C VAL A 62 13.33 10.02 -15.06
N GLU A 63 12.97 8.78 -14.73
CA GLU A 63 13.35 7.57 -15.47
C GLU A 63 12.12 6.65 -15.58
N SER A 64 11.67 6.40 -16.81
CA SER A 64 10.51 5.55 -17.09
C SER A 64 10.64 4.16 -16.45
N TYR A 65 9.50 3.61 -16.02
CA TYR A 65 9.45 2.31 -15.38
C TYR A 65 9.92 1.19 -16.32
N ASN A 66 10.96 0.48 -15.90
CA ASN A 66 11.48 -0.68 -16.61
C ASN A 66 10.96 -1.96 -15.96
N LYS A 67 10.14 -2.71 -16.69
CA LYS A 67 9.56 -3.99 -16.22
C LYS A 67 10.59 -5.11 -16.02
N GLU A 68 11.75 -5.05 -16.64
CA GLU A 68 12.82 -6.04 -16.45
C GLU A 68 13.56 -5.81 -15.14
N ASN A 69 13.76 -4.53 -14.77
CA ASN A 69 14.41 -4.13 -13.51
C ASN A 69 13.40 -3.88 -12.38
N ASP A 70 12.10 -4.01 -12.68
CA ASP A 70 10.97 -3.75 -11.80
C ASP A 70 11.08 -2.42 -11.03
N SER A 71 11.50 -1.36 -11.73
CA SER A 71 11.72 -0.04 -11.11
C SER A 71 11.70 1.12 -12.11
N GLY A 72 11.39 2.32 -11.60
CA GLY A 72 11.52 3.61 -12.29
C GLY A 72 11.78 4.74 -11.28
N LYS A 73 12.17 5.92 -11.77
CA LYS A 73 12.45 7.10 -10.93
C LYS A 73 11.47 8.23 -11.20
N PHE A 74 10.99 8.81 -10.12
CA PHE A 74 9.99 9.86 -10.11
C PHE A 74 10.45 10.99 -9.20
N GLN A 75 9.86 12.16 -9.37
CA GLN A 75 10.21 13.35 -8.62
C GLN A 75 8.94 14.17 -8.30
N ASP A 76 8.87 14.72 -7.09
CA ASP A 76 7.80 15.65 -6.70
C ASP A 76 8.07 17.08 -7.23
N GLU A 77 7.16 18.02 -6.97
CA GLU A 77 7.30 19.41 -7.38
C GLU A 77 8.47 20.17 -6.71
N ASN A 78 9.02 19.64 -5.60
CA ASN A 78 10.13 20.23 -4.84
C ASN A 78 11.50 19.67 -5.24
N GLY A 79 11.55 18.69 -6.13
CA GLY A 79 12.79 18.08 -6.62
C GLY A 79 13.23 16.83 -5.84
N ILE A 80 12.38 16.27 -4.99
CA ILE A 80 12.63 15.06 -4.22
C ILE A 80 12.48 13.85 -5.14
N GLU A 81 13.61 13.24 -5.49
CA GLU A 81 13.64 12.02 -6.31
C GLU A 81 13.41 10.78 -5.44
N PHE A 82 12.59 9.86 -5.94
CA PHE A 82 12.31 8.57 -5.30
C PHE A 82 12.10 7.47 -6.34
N THR A 83 12.14 6.22 -5.87
CA THR A 83 11.92 5.05 -6.71
C THR A 83 10.50 4.53 -6.57
N VAL A 84 9.91 4.16 -7.70
CA VAL A 84 8.70 3.31 -7.76
C VAL A 84 9.16 1.94 -8.20
N HIS A 85 8.67 0.89 -7.54
CA HIS A 85 9.03 -0.51 -7.78
C HIS A 85 7.87 -1.44 -7.47
N GLY A 86 8.04 -2.74 -7.72
CA GLY A 86 7.12 -3.77 -7.26
C GLY A 86 5.70 -3.56 -7.74
N LEU A 87 5.45 -3.72 -9.05
CA LEU A 87 4.08 -3.69 -9.57
C LEU A 87 3.25 -4.78 -8.89
N VAL A 88 2.26 -4.36 -8.11
CA VAL A 88 1.34 -5.26 -7.39
C VAL A 88 0.32 -5.83 -8.37
N TYR A 89 -0.19 -4.98 -9.26
CA TYR A 89 -1.11 -5.35 -10.33
C TYR A 89 -0.80 -4.53 -11.58
N ASP A 90 -0.88 -5.17 -12.75
CA ASP A 90 -0.80 -4.50 -14.04
C ASP A 90 -1.77 -5.16 -15.03
N ASN A 91 -3.04 -4.76 -14.96
CA ASN A 91 -4.04 -5.19 -15.93
C ASN A 91 -4.97 -4.03 -16.33
N THR A 92 -6.00 -4.34 -17.10
CA THR A 92 -6.95 -3.34 -17.63
C THR A 92 -7.75 -2.64 -16.54
N TYR A 93 -8.06 -3.31 -15.43
CA TYR A 93 -8.99 -2.81 -14.39
C TYR A 93 -8.30 -2.50 -13.06
N HIS A 94 -7.13 -3.10 -12.83
CA HIS A 94 -6.38 -2.96 -11.59
C HIS A 94 -4.93 -2.62 -11.89
N PHE A 95 -4.46 -1.57 -11.26
CA PHE A 95 -3.06 -1.18 -11.31
C PHE A 95 -2.58 -0.86 -9.89
N GLY A 96 -1.36 -1.26 -9.54
CA GLY A 96 -0.80 -0.85 -8.27
C GLY A 96 0.70 -1.05 -8.22
N CYS A 97 1.37 -0.26 -7.40
CA CYS A 97 2.83 -0.23 -7.28
C CYS A 97 3.23 0.11 -5.84
N ARG A 98 4.52 -0.08 -5.54
CA ARG A 98 5.15 0.40 -4.31
C ARG A 98 6.00 1.62 -4.64
N ASN A 99 6.15 2.53 -3.68
CA ASN A 99 7.00 3.70 -3.85
C ASN A 99 7.78 4.03 -2.58
N ASP A 100 8.94 4.65 -2.78
CA ASP A 100 9.84 5.07 -1.72
C ASP A 100 9.65 6.56 -1.33
N TYR A 101 8.59 7.24 -1.80
CA TYR A 101 8.45 8.69 -1.59
C TYR A 101 8.44 9.06 -0.11
N LEU A 102 7.53 8.47 0.68
CA LEU A 102 7.49 8.68 2.12
C LEU A 102 8.81 8.27 2.79
N LYS A 103 9.39 7.13 2.39
CA LYS A 103 10.67 6.68 2.92
C LYS A 103 11.77 7.73 2.76
N VAL A 104 11.91 8.32 1.57
CA VAL A 104 12.91 9.38 1.31
C VAL A 104 12.67 10.59 2.23
N LEU A 105 11.41 10.98 2.45
CA LEU A 105 11.06 12.07 3.37
C LEU A 105 11.44 11.74 4.82
N LEU A 106 11.16 10.52 5.27
CA LEU A 106 11.48 10.04 6.62
C LEU A 106 13.00 9.92 6.83
N GLU A 107 13.74 9.41 5.84
CA GLU A 107 15.20 9.34 5.86
C GLU A 107 15.85 10.72 5.98
N SER A 108 15.29 11.73 5.29
CA SER A 108 15.80 13.11 5.38
C SER A 108 15.67 13.76 6.76
N GLN A 109 14.86 13.15 7.64
CA GLN A 109 14.58 13.60 9.00
C GLN A 109 15.18 12.65 10.06
N ASP A 110 16.09 11.75 9.67
CA ASP A 110 16.71 10.75 10.56
C ASP A 110 15.69 9.85 11.29
N TYR A 111 14.53 9.58 10.67
CA TYR A 111 13.39 8.92 11.32
C TYR A 111 13.74 7.57 11.98
N LEU A 112 14.53 6.70 11.34
CA LEU A 112 14.91 5.41 11.93
C LEU A 112 15.66 5.56 13.26
N LYS A 113 16.47 6.61 13.38
CA LYS A 113 17.19 6.91 14.62
C LYS A 113 16.20 7.36 15.70
N GLU A 114 15.29 8.27 15.38
CA GLU A 114 14.26 8.74 16.31
C GLU A 114 13.35 7.59 16.78
N VAL A 115 12.90 6.72 15.88
CA VAL A 115 12.12 5.50 16.22
C VAL A 115 12.92 4.60 17.16
N SER A 116 14.21 4.40 16.89
CA SER A 116 15.07 3.54 17.70
C SER A 116 15.27 4.10 19.11
N ASP A 117 15.60 5.39 19.22
CA ASP A 117 15.80 6.06 20.50
C ASP A 117 14.50 6.02 21.33
N ILE A 118 13.35 6.32 20.71
CA ILE A 118 12.05 6.25 21.39
C ILE A 118 11.69 4.82 21.76
N ALA A 119 11.84 3.83 20.88
CA ALA A 119 11.51 2.44 21.18
C ALA A 119 12.33 1.91 22.37
N GLU A 120 13.62 2.25 22.44
CA GLU A 120 14.51 1.86 23.53
C GLU A 120 14.08 2.45 24.88
N GLU A 121 13.61 3.71 24.93
CA GLU A 121 13.05 4.33 26.15
C GLU A 121 11.91 3.50 26.77
N TYR A 122 11.16 2.77 25.95
CA TYR A 122 10.00 1.97 26.35
C TYR A 122 10.29 0.46 26.41
N GLY A 123 11.55 0.04 26.21
CA GLY A 123 11.97 -1.36 26.29
C GLY A 123 11.61 -2.19 25.05
N PHE A 124 11.49 -1.56 23.88
CA PHE A 124 11.27 -2.17 22.58
C PHE A 124 12.53 -2.07 21.72
N SER A 125 12.67 -3.00 20.78
CA SER A 125 13.69 -2.94 19.71
C SER A 125 13.03 -2.67 18.36
N VAL A 126 13.78 -2.06 17.44
CA VAL A 126 13.33 -1.80 16.07
C VAL A 126 13.90 -2.85 15.13
N ASP A 127 13.06 -3.41 14.26
CA ASP A 127 13.46 -4.19 13.10
C ASP A 127 12.87 -3.56 11.84
N TYR A 128 13.68 -3.39 10.79
CA TYR A 128 13.21 -2.72 9.58
C TYR A 128 13.81 -3.33 8.32
N SER A 129 13.09 -3.14 7.23
CA SER A 129 13.51 -3.49 5.88
C SER A 129 13.40 -2.28 4.97
N GLU A 130 13.68 -2.45 3.68
CA GLU A 130 13.44 -1.41 2.69
C GLU A 130 11.96 -1.00 2.60
N GLU A 131 11.02 -1.85 3.02
CA GLU A 131 9.58 -1.63 2.87
C GLU A 131 8.84 -1.37 4.18
N THR A 132 9.33 -1.90 5.31
CA THR A 132 8.56 -1.99 6.55
C THR A 132 9.37 -1.59 7.77
N ILE A 133 8.68 -1.04 8.78
CA ILE A 133 9.25 -0.78 10.11
C ILE A 133 8.41 -1.53 11.14
N GLY A 134 9.10 -2.34 11.93
CA GLY A 134 8.58 -3.09 13.06
C GLY A 134 9.22 -2.62 14.36
N ILE A 135 8.43 -2.60 15.43
CA ILE A 135 8.91 -2.45 16.80
C ILE A 135 8.43 -3.64 17.62
N GLU A 136 9.32 -4.22 18.40
CA GLU A 136 9.10 -5.47 19.10
C GLU A 136 9.49 -5.34 20.57
N GLY A 137 8.54 -5.64 21.45
CA GLY A 137 8.74 -5.63 22.90
C GLY A 137 9.33 -6.94 23.40
N ASN A 138 9.92 -6.93 24.58
CA ASN A 138 10.32 -8.17 25.25
C ASN A 138 9.09 -8.98 25.74
N GLU A 139 9.30 -10.26 26.01
CA GLU A 139 8.31 -11.15 26.65
C GLU A 139 7.92 -10.62 28.05
N ASN A 140 6.62 -10.50 28.32
CA ASN A 140 6.08 -10.07 29.61
C ASN A 140 5.16 -11.12 30.26
N GLU A 141 5.11 -11.15 31.59
CA GLU A 141 4.28 -12.08 32.36
C GLU A 141 2.81 -11.61 32.48
N ASP A 142 2.59 -10.29 32.56
CA ASP A 142 1.27 -9.66 32.57
C ASP A 142 1.23 -8.39 31.70
N ASN A 143 0.02 -7.88 31.43
CA ASN A 143 -0.19 -6.75 30.55
C ASN A 143 -0.74 -5.49 31.26
N SER A 144 -0.70 -5.44 32.59
CA SER A 144 -1.46 -4.48 33.41
C SER A 144 -1.06 -3.01 33.21
N ASP A 145 0.15 -2.73 32.72
CA ASP A 145 0.67 -1.40 32.41
C ASP A 145 0.86 -1.14 30.88
N SER A 146 0.42 -2.06 30.02
CA SER A 146 0.83 -2.09 28.61
C SER A 146 0.16 -1.02 27.75
N ILE A 147 -1.12 -0.72 28.00
CA ILE A 147 -1.90 0.15 27.10
C ILE A 147 -1.31 1.55 27.06
N ASP A 148 -1.09 2.16 28.22
CA ASP A 148 -0.54 3.52 28.32
C ASP A 148 0.90 3.56 27.80
N ARG A 149 1.71 2.56 28.16
CA ARG A 149 3.12 2.46 27.72
C ARG A 149 3.24 2.39 26.20
N ILE A 150 2.47 1.48 25.55
CA ILE A 150 2.47 1.32 24.09
C ILE A 150 1.88 2.57 23.43
N PHE A 151 0.81 3.12 23.99
CA PHE A 151 0.18 4.34 23.47
C PHE A 151 1.15 5.52 23.43
N GLU A 152 1.84 5.81 24.54
CA GLU A 152 2.79 6.91 24.62
C GLU A 152 3.96 6.73 23.64
N MET A 153 4.51 5.51 23.55
CA MET A 153 5.57 5.17 22.61
C MET A 153 5.13 5.41 21.16
N VAL A 154 4.00 4.82 20.76
CA VAL A 154 3.47 4.95 19.40
C VAL A 154 3.14 6.41 19.09
N GLN A 155 2.54 7.14 20.03
CA GLN A 155 2.24 8.56 19.85
C GLN A 155 3.51 9.39 19.68
N LYS A 156 4.56 9.15 20.47
CA LYS A 156 5.85 9.83 20.30
C LYS A 156 6.46 9.52 18.93
N ILE A 157 6.47 8.25 18.51
CA ILE A 157 7.02 7.83 17.21
C ILE A 157 6.29 8.53 16.06
N LEU A 158 4.95 8.46 16.03
CA LEU A 158 4.15 9.01 14.93
C LEU A 158 4.21 10.54 14.84
N ASN A 159 4.56 11.23 15.93
CA ASN A 159 4.71 12.69 15.96
C ASN A 159 6.20 13.15 15.97
N SER A 160 7.16 12.24 15.74
CA SER A 160 8.59 12.57 15.77
C SER A 160 9.07 13.28 14.49
N VAL A 161 8.29 13.20 13.42
CA VAL A 161 8.65 13.67 12.07
C VAL A 161 7.44 14.28 11.38
N ASP A 162 7.71 15.18 10.44
CA ASP A 162 6.68 15.73 9.57
C ASP A 162 6.41 14.75 8.41
N THR A 163 5.14 14.50 8.12
CA THR A 163 4.71 13.65 7.00
C THR A 163 3.67 14.36 6.15
N PRO A 164 3.63 14.11 4.83
CA PRO A 164 2.57 14.64 3.98
C PRO A 164 1.22 14.03 4.34
N GLN A 165 0.13 14.58 3.80
CA GLN A 165 -1.14 13.88 3.79
C GLN A 165 -1.01 12.60 2.95
N ILE A 166 -1.48 11.46 3.50
CA ILE A 166 -1.44 10.16 2.83
C ILE A 166 -2.84 9.56 2.80
N MET A 167 -3.31 9.25 1.61
CA MET A 167 -4.60 8.62 1.36
C MET A 167 -4.42 7.14 1.07
N TYR A 168 -4.63 6.30 2.08
CA TYR A 168 -4.61 4.86 1.85
C TYR A 168 -5.86 4.38 1.11
N PRO A 169 -5.72 3.34 0.27
CA PRO A 169 -6.86 2.68 -0.34
C PRO A 169 -7.77 2.10 0.74
N LYS A 170 -9.05 2.52 0.73
CA LYS A 170 -10.10 2.02 1.66
C LYS A 170 -10.33 0.50 1.59
N GLU A 171 -9.99 -0.10 0.46
CA GLU A 171 -10.22 -1.51 0.11
C GLU A 171 -8.89 -2.17 -0.37
N ALA A 172 -7.75 -1.86 0.25
CA ALA A 172 -6.49 -2.55 -0.06
C ALA A 172 -6.67 -4.08 0.08
N GLY A 173 -6.48 -4.82 -1.02
CA GLY A 173 -6.58 -6.28 -1.03
C GLY A 173 -7.99 -6.87 -1.19
N SER A 174 -9.08 -6.08 -1.15
CA SER A 174 -10.44 -6.59 -1.42
C SER A 174 -10.87 -6.29 -2.85
N PHE A 175 -10.49 -7.16 -3.78
CA PHE A 175 -10.92 -7.04 -5.17
C PHE A 175 -12.30 -7.66 -5.38
N SER A 176 -13.25 -6.86 -5.86
CA SER A 176 -14.47 -7.36 -6.51
C SER A 176 -14.33 -7.24 -8.03
N THR A 177 -14.66 -8.31 -8.75
CA THR A 177 -14.72 -8.29 -10.21
C THR A 177 -15.61 -7.15 -10.71
N GLY A 178 -15.05 -6.27 -11.55
CA GLY A 178 -15.79 -5.17 -12.19
C GLY A 178 -15.68 -3.79 -11.53
N LYS A 179 -14.94 -3.64 -10.42
CA LYS A 179 -14.52 -2.31 -9.92
C LYS A 179 -13.15 -1.96 -10.50
N ILE A 180 -12.98 -0.75 -11.04
CA ILE A 180 -11.64 -0.24 -11.35
C ILE A 180 -11.01 0.25 -10.06
N ASN A 181 -9.74 -0.10 -9.82
CA ASN A 181 -9.02 0.38 -8.65
C ASN A 181 -7.53 0.57 -8.98
N TYR A 182 -6.97 1.69 -8.56
CA TYR A 182 -5.57 2.00 -8.68
C TYR A 182 -5.06 2.63 -7.38
N TYR A 183 -3.91 2.19 -6.92
CA TYR A 183 -3.33 2.67 -5.67
C TYR A 183 -1.82 2.47 -5.68
N SER A 184 -1.12 3.21 -4.84
CA SER A 184 0.25 2.88 -4.47
C SER A 184 0.33 2.47 -2.99
N ILE A 185 1.45 1.87 -2.61
CA ILE A 185 1.75 1.50 -1.23
C ILE A 185 3.07 2.17 -0.87
N PRO A 186 3.15 2.98 0.21
CA PRO A 186 4.36 3.68 0.54
C PRO A 186 5.24 2.80 1.41
N CYS A 187 6.50 2.64 1.02
CA CYS A 187 7.52 2.06 1.88
C CYS A 187 7.61 2.88 3.16
N TRP A 188 7.66 2.20 4.30
CA TRP A 188 7.62 2.79 5.65
C TRP A 188 6.33 3.56 5.98
N GLY A 189 5.27 3.41 5.17
CA GLY A 189 3.94 3.95 5.48
C GLY A 189 3.29 3.35 6.72
N GLN A 190 3.80 2.23 7.21
CA GLN A 190 3.20 1.47 8.28
C GLN A 190 4.23 1.13 9.37
N LEU A 191 3.86 1.45 10.61
CA LEU A 191 4.54 1.01 11.82
C LEU A 191 3.81 -0.21 12.41
N THR A 192 4.48 -1.36 12.45
CA THR A 192 3.94 -2.56 13.10
C THR A 192 4.54 -2.71 14.49
N CYS A 193 3.71 -2.84 15.51
CA CYS A 193 4.14 -3.06 16.89
C CYS A 193 3.78 -4.48 17.33
N LEU A 194 4.76 -5.22 17.82
CA LEU A 194 4.63 -6.56 18.39
C LEU A 194 4.84 -6.48 19.90
N TYR A 195 3.89 -7.00 20.66
CA TYR A 195 3.97 -7.08 22.12
C TYR A 195 3.73 -8.51 22.60
N HIS A 196 4.71 -9.09 23.29
CA HIS A 196 4.68 -10.51 23.66
C HIS A 196 4.21 -10.72 25.10
N ILE A 197 3.25 -11.62 25.28
CA ILE A 197 2.65 -12.01 26.56
C ILE A 197 2.47 -13.54 26.57
N GLN A 198 3.08 -14.22 27.53
CA GLN A 198 2.91 -15.67 27.76
C GLN A 198 3.02 -16.51 26.46
N GLY A 199 4.03 -16.24 25.64
CA GLY A 199 4.31 -16.93 24.38
C GLY A 199 3.44 -16.51 23.18
N HIS A 200 2.64 -15.46 23.34
CA HIS A 200 1.74 -14.94 22.31
C HIS A 200 2.06 -13.49 21.95
N ALA A 201 1.92 -13.14 20.67
CA ALA A 201 2.18 -11.78 20.18
C ALA A 201 0.88 -11.02 19.89
N ALA A 202 0.72 -9.86 20.53
CA ALA A 202 -0.26 -8.85 20.13
C ALA A 202 0.33 -8.04 18.98
N VAL A 203 -0.35 -8.08 17.84
CA VAL A 203 0.07 -7.37 16.63
C VAL A 203 -0.79 -6.12 16.46
N MET A 204 -0.15 -4.96 16.50
CA MET A 204 -0.77 -3.66 16.27
C MET A 204 -0.14 -3.01 15.05
N THR A 205 -0.93 -2.20 14.34
CA THR A 205 -0.49 -1.57 13.11
C THR A 205 -1.02 -0.15 13.03
N PHE A 206 -0.12 0.79 12.73
CA PHE A 206 -0.40 2.22 12.64
C PHE A 206 0.14 2.75 11.32
N ARG A 207 -0.59 3.63 10.64
CA ARG A 207 -0.25 4.10 9.29
C ARG A 207 -0.19 5.62 9.20
N PHE A 208 0.88 6.16 8.66
CA PHE A 208 1.09 7.62 8.55
C PHE A 208 -0.01 8.34 7.77
N GLY A 209 -0.42 9.53 8.19
CA GLY A 209 -1.39 10.34 7.44
C GLY A 209 -2.85 9.85 7.51
N ASP A 210 -3.15 8.78 8.27
CA ASP A 210 -4.53 8.40 8.54
C ASP A 210 -5.20 9.47 9.42
N GLU A 211 -6.30 10.06 8.91
CA GLU A 211 -7.15 11.04 9.63
C GLU A 211 -7.57 10.52 11.02
N ASN A 212 -7.52 9.20 11.23
CA ASN A 212 -7.91 8.53 12.44
C ASN A 212 -6.78 8.28 13.45
N ILE A 213 -5.51 8.67 13.23
CA ILE A 213 -4.48 8.60 14.29
C ILE A 213 -4.71 9.71 15.31
N ASN A 214 -5.80 9.58 16.06
CA ASN A 214 -6.02 10.28 17.29
C ASN A 214 -5.83 9.30 18.45
N GLU A 215 -5.80 9.85 19.67
CA GLU A 215 -5.60 9.05 20.87
C GLU A 215 -6.62 7.91 21.03
N GLU A 216 -7.89 8.16 20.71
CA GLU A 216 -8.97 7.18 20.85
C GLU A 216 -8.71 5.96 19.96
N THR A 217 -8.36 6.16 18.68
CA THR A 217 -8.09 5.08 17.74
C THR A 217 -6.84 4.29 18.13
N ILE A 218 -5.74 4.96 18.50
CA ILE A 218 -4.51 4.25 18.91
C ILE A 218 -4.82 3.37 20.12
N ARG A 219 -5.46 3.92 21.16
CA ARG A 219 -5.81 3.18 22.38
C ARG A 219 -6.76 2.03 22.10
N LYS A 220 -7.75 2.22 21.22
CA LYS A 220 -8.65 1.16 20.80
C LYS A 220 -7.91 0.03 20.09
N ASN A 221 -7.02 0.33 19.14
CA ASN A 221 -6.24 -0.68 18.43
C ASN A 221 -5.36 -1.50 19.38
N ILE A 222 -4.70 -0.84 20.33
CA ILE A 222 -3.90 -1.52 21.37
C ILE A 222 -4.79 -2.41 22.24
N THR A 223 -5.92 -1.87 22.72
CA THR A 223 -6.86 -2.60 23.58
C THR A 223 -7.42 -3.85 22.89
N ASP A 224 -7.82 -3.73 21.63
CA ASP A 224 -8.39 -4.84 20.87
C ASP A 224 -7.35 -5.93 20.62
N ALA A 225 -6.11 -5.55 20.29
CA ALA A 225 -5.01 -6.50 20.09
C ALA A 225 -4.66 -7.26 21.38
N LEU A 226 -4.59 -6.56 22.52
CA LEU A 226 -4.31 -7.18 23.82
C LEU A 226 -5.42 -8.14 24.24
N LYS A 227 -6.70 -7.74 24.11
CA LYS A 227 -7.85 -8.61 24.41
C LYS A 227 -7.89 -9.87 23.54
N GLN A 228 -7.54 -9.74 22.26
CA GLN A 228 -7.46 -10.89 21.37
C GLN A 228 -6.40 -11.89 21.85
N VAL A 229 -5.24 -11.40 22.28
CA VAL A 229 -4.17 -12.25 22.83
C VAL A 229 -4.57 -12.89 24.15
N GLU A 230 -5.19 -12.15 25.07
CA GLU A 230 -5.73 -12.71 26.32
C GLU A 230 -6.71 -13.86 26.05
N SER A 231 -7.63 -13.67 25.10
CA SER A 231 -8.58 -14.72 24.71
C SER A 231 -7.88 -15.95 24.13
N ASN A 232 -6.80 -15.76 23.35
CA ASN A 232 -6.02 -16.89 22.81
C ASN A 232 -5.33 -17.67 23.94
N ILE A 233 -4.70 -16.96 24.89
CA ILE A 233 -4.04 -17.57 26.05
C ILE A 233 -5.04 -18.36 26.91
N GLU A 234 -6.25 -17.84 27.12
CA GLU A 234 -7.29 -18.54 27.89
C GLU A 234 -7.78 -19.81 27.18
N ASN A 235 -7.94 -19.76 25.86
CA ASN A 235 -8.35 -20.92 25.07
C ASN A 235 -7.29 -22.03 25.11
N ASP A 236 -6.02 -21.69 24.95
CA ASP A 236 -4.91 -22.66 25.01
C ASP A 236 -4.83 -23.35 26.38
N LYS A 237 -5.05 -22.61 27.48
CA LYS A 237 -5.14 -23.18 28.84
C LYS A 237 -6.34 -24.09 29.06
N SER A 238 -7.39 -23.97 28.25
CA SER A 238 -8.60 -24.79 28.35
C SER A 238 -8.52 -26.09 27.56
N ASP A 239 -7.57 -26.18 26.62
CA ASP A 239 -7.30 -27.34 25.78
C ASP A 239 -6.19 -28.27 26.34
N GLU A 240 -5.53 -27.88 27.43
CA GLU A 240 -4.55 -28.68 28.22
C GLU A 240 -5.19 -29.47 29.38
#